data_AF-N1U5Y5-F1
#
_entry.id   AF-N1U5Y5-F1
#
_cell.length_a   1.000
_cell.length_b   1.000
_cell.length_c   1.000
_cell.angle_alpha   90.00
_cell.angle_beta   90.00
_cell.angle_gamma   90.00
#
_symmetry.space_group_name_H-M   'P 1'
#
loop_
_entity.id
_entity.type
_entity.pdbx_description
1 polymer ?
#
loop_
_entity_poly.entity_id
_entity_poly.type
_entity_poly.pdbx_seq_one_letter_code
_entity_poly.pdbx_strand_id
1 'polypeptide(L)'
;NVGKISPPPRFKVYYGSVEEAEKILFSEDFEGRVPRFDLGIAGTAEEIDLLIRPSHRHENSLIRPRSAILFKGESKGNNILEFLNSGKSIRSSRCGDFHLAIKLLQENGKVSEALEKNMVTHIYSPESLSQAFATARTPEAIKVVIEHA
;
A
#
# COMPACT_ATOMS: atom_id res chain seq x y z
N ASN A 1 -2.96 -12.29 -17.92
CA ASN A 1 -2.82 -13.77 -18.01
C ASN A 1 -1.36 -14.19 -18.20
N VAL A 2 -0.64 -14.40 -17.09
CA VAL A 2 0.83 -14.58 -17.01
C VAL A 2 1.31 -16.02 -17.28
N GLY A 3 0.39 -16.94 -17.58
CA GLY A 3 0.68 -18.36 -17.78
C GLY A 3 1.01 -19.11 -16.49
N LYS A 4 1.21 -20.43 -16.59
CA LYS A 4 1.68 -21.25 -15.46
C LYS A 4 3.17 -21.00 -15.22
N ILE A 5 3.58 -21.03 -13.96
CA ILE A 5 4.96 -20.84 -13.50
C ILE A 5 5.40 -22.01 -12.63
N SER A 6 6.70 -22.28 -12.57
CA SER A 6 7.26 -23.36 -11.73
C SER A 6 8.16 -22.79 -10.65
N PRO A 7 7.62 -22.35 -9.49
CA PRO A 7 8.44 -21.84 -8.41
C PRO A 7 9.07 -22.97 -7.58
N PRO A 8 10.05 -22.65 -6.72
CA PRO A 8 10.65 -23.62 -5.82
C PRO A 8 9.59 -24.34 -4.94
N PRO A 9 9.81 -25.60 -4.52
CA PRO A 9 8.81 -26.43 -3.83
C PRO A 9 8.24 -25.85 -2.53
N ARG A 10 8.95 -24.91 -1.90
CA ARG A 10 8.51 -24.21 -0.68
C ARG A 10 7.35 -23.22 -0.92
N PHE A 11 7.07 -22.89 -2.18
CA PHE A 11 5.99 -21.97 -2.53
C PHE A 11 4.74 -22.76 -2.92
N LYS A 12 3.63 -22.45 -2.25
CA LYS A 12 2.31 -22.87 -2.70
C LYS A 12 1.79 -21.88 -3.73
N VAL A 13 1.34 -22.38 -4.88
CA VAL A 13 0.91 -21.56 -6.01
C VAL A 13 -0.55 -21.79 -6.29
N TYR A 14 -1.25 -20.70 -6.55
CA TYR A 14 -2.64 -20.72 -6.96
C TYR A 14 -2.77 -20.00 -8.30
N TYR A 15 -3.71 -20.46 -9.11
CA TYR A 15 -4.04 -19.86 -10.41
C TYR A 15 -5.54 -19.62 -10.44
N GLY A 16 -5.94 -18.51 -11.05
CA GLY A 16 -7.35 -18.20 -11.24
C GLY A 16 -7.60 -16.72 -11.45
N SER A 17 -8.87 -16.36 -11.47
CA SER A 17 -9.36 -14.99 -11.41
C SER A 17 -9.21 -14.40 -10.00
N VAL A 18 -9.50 -13.10 -9.88
CA VAL A 18 -9.56 -12.41 -8.58
C VAL A 18 -10.61 -13.04 -7.67
N GLU A 19 -11.77 -13.40 -8.20
CA GLU A 19 -12.85 -14.05 -7.43
C GLU A 19 -12.45 -15.45 -6.96
N GLU A 20 -11.67 -16.18 -7.74
CA GLU A 20 -11.11 -17.47 -7.33
C GLU A 20 -10.05 -17.28 -6.25
N ALA A 21 -9.20 -16.27 -6.39
CA ALA A 21 -8.21 -15.90 -5.37
C ALA A 21 -8.90 -15.54 -4.04
N GLU A 22 -10.01 -14.80 -4.08
CA GLU A 22 -10.82 -14.53 -2.88
C GLU A 22 -11.33 -15.82 -2.23
N LYS A 23 -11.89 -16.76 -3.00
CA LYS A 23 -12.35 -18.05 -2.45
C LYS A 23 -11.21 -18.85 -1.82
N ILE A 24 -10.02 -18.83 -2.42
CA ILE A 24 -8.83 -19.49 -1.87
C ILE A 24 -8.44 -18.89 -0.52
N LEU A 25 -8.54 -17.58 -0.36
CA LEU A 25 -8.25 -16.91 0.92
C LEU A 25 -9.20 -17.36 2.05
N PHE A 26 -10.39 -17.87 1.73
CA PHE A 26 -11.33 -18.44 2.70
C PHE A 26 -11.20 -19.96 2.86
N SER A 27 -10.19 -20.60 2.27
CA SER A 27 -9.97 -22.05 2.41
C SER A 27 -9.25 -22.39 3.73
N GLU A 28 -9.23 -23.68 4.07
CA GLU A 28 -8.51 -24.23 5.21
C GLU A 28 -7.00 -23.90 5.18
N ASP A 29 -6.43 -23.62 4.01
CA ASP A 29 -5.01 -23.25 3.86
C ASP A 29 -4.64 -21.96 4.59
N PHE A 30 -5.63 -21.11 4.87
CA PHE A 30 -5.46 -19.83 5.54
C PHE A 30 -6.12 -19.78 6.92
N GLU A 31 -6.62 -20.92 7.42
CA GLU A 31 -7.25 -20.99 8.74
C GLU A 31 -6.28 -20.55 9.84
N GLY A 32 -6.78 -19.74 10.79
CA GLY A 32 -5.99 -19.17 11.88
C GLY A 32 -4.98 -18.09 11.45
N ARG A 33 -5.06 -17.59 10.21
CA ARG A 33 -4.18 -16.53 9.68
C ARG A 33 -4.99 -15.33 9.18
N VAL A 34 -4.33 -14.19 8.97
CA VAL A 34 -4.91 -13.10 8.17
C VAL A 34 -4.79 -13.52 6.70
N PRO A 35 -5.90 -13.82 6.02
CA PRO A 35 -5.85 -14.53 4.75
C PRO A 35 -5.40 -13.60 3.62
N ARG A 36 -4.11 -13.67 3.25
CA ARG A 36 -3.51 -12.90 2.17
C ARG A 36 -2.33 -13.67 1.54
N PHE A 37 -2.09 -13.44 0.26
CA PHE A 37 -0.94 -13.99 -0.45
C PHE A 37 0.36 -13.22 -0.15
N ASP A 38 1.49 -13.92 -0.18
CA ASP A 38 2.83 -13.35 -0.02
C ASP A 38 3.37 -12.69 -1.31
N LEU A 39 2.81 -13.07 -2.46
CA LEU A 39 3.26 -12.66 -3.78
C LEU A 39 2.08 -12.65 -4.75
N GLY A 40 1.99 -11.60 -5.57
CA GLY A 40 1.09 -11.54 -6.73
C GLY A 40 1.87 -11.55 -8.03
N ILE A 41 1.27 -12.04 -9.11
CA ILE A 41 1.83 -11.93 -10.46
C ILE A 41 0.76 -11.30 -11.35
N ALA A 42 1.12 -10.21 -12.03
CA ALA A 42 0.22 -9.44 -12.86
C ALA A 42 0.82 -9.23 -14.26
N GLY A 43 -0.06 -9.19 -15.26
CA GLY A 43 0.24 -8.89 -16.65
C GLY A 43 -0.31 -7.55 -17.13
N THR A 44 -1.13 -6.86 -16.34
CA THR A 44 -1.61 -5.50 -16.64
C THR A 44 -1.59 -4.61 -15.40
N ALA A 45 -1.74 -3.29 -15.59
CA ALA A 45 -1.85 -2.35 -14.47
C ALA A 45 -3.12 -2.57 -13.64
N GLU A 46 -4.22 -2.96 -14.29
CA GLU A 46 -5.50 -3.26 -13.65
C GLU A 46 -5.38 -4.50 -12.76
N GLU A 47 -4.67 -5.54 -13.21
CA GLU A 47 -4.36 -6.72 -12.38
C GLU A 47 -3.50 -6.32 -11.15
N ILE A 48 -2.54 -5.40 -11.30
CA ILE A 48 -1.77 -4.85 -10.15
C ILE A 48 -2.71 -4.15 -9.17
N ASP A 49 -3.62 -3.32 -9.66
CA ASP A 49 -4.59 -2.59 -8.84
C ASP A 49 -5.50 -3.54 -8.07
N LEU A 50 -6.01 -4.60 -8.71
CA LEU A 50 -6.85 -5.62 -8.08
C LEU A 50 -6.12 -6.40 -6.98
N LEU A 51 -4.80 -6.58 -7.09
CA LEU A 51 -4.01 -7.25 -6.04
C LEU A 51 -3.86 -6.40 -4.78
N ILE A 52 -3.74 -5.07 -4.93
CA ILE A 52 -3.45 -4.14 -3.81
C ILE A 52 -4.67 -3.43 -3.25
N ARG A 53 -5.73 -3.27 -4.05
CA ARG A 53 -6.98 -2.62 -3.62
C ARG A 53 -7.84 -3.65 -2.88
N PRO A 54 -8.45 -3.26 -1.74
CA PRO A 54 -9.52 -4.03 -1.14
C PRO A 54 -10.67 -4.18 -2.12
N SER A 55 -11.37 -5.30 -2.07
CA SER A 55 -12.61 -5.43 -2.82
C SER A 55 -13.75 -4.76 -2.05
N HIS A 56 -14.81 -4.35 -2.74
CA HIS A 56 -15.98 -3.77 -2.06
C HIS A 56 -16.68 -4.76 -1.11
N ARG A 57 -16.35 -6.06 -1.20
CA ARG A 57 -16.95 -7.13 -0.39
C ARG A 57 -16.15 -7.43 0.87
N HIS A 58 -14.85 -7.14 0.89
CA HIS A 58 -13.99 -7.32 2.05
C HIS A 58 -12.85 -6.30 2.06
N GLU A 59 -12.54 -5.74 3.23
CA GLU A 59 -11.52 -4.66 3.36
C GLU A 59 -10.07 -5.15 3.22
N ASN A 60 -9.86 -6.40 2.82
CA ASN A 60 -8.54 -6.98 2.65
C ASN A 60 -8.08 -6.90 1.19
N SER A 61 -6.81 -6.51 0.99
CA SER A 61 -6.15 -6.73 -0.29
C SER A 61 -5.78 -8.21 -0.45
N LEU A 62 -5.69 -8.69 -1.69
CA LEU A 62 -5.29 -10.07 -1.96
C LEU A 62 -3.88 -10.37 -1.46
N ILE A 63 -2.96 -9.41 -1.57
CA ILE A 63 -1.59 -9.56 -1.08
C ILE A 63 -1.39 -8.84 0.26
N ARG A 64 -0.50 -9.34 1.10
CA ARG A 64 -0.21 -8.71 2.40
C ARG A 64 0.65 -7.44 2.27
N PRO A 65 0.64 -6.53 3.26
CA PRO A 65 1.56 -5.40 3.27
C PRO A 65 3.04 -5.86 3.20
N ARG A 66 3.87 -5.10 2.49
CA ARG A 66 5.30 -5.40 2.25
C ARG A 66 5.56 -6.72 1.49
N SER A 67 4.55 -7.25 0.81
CA SER A 67 4.71 -8.30 -0.20
C SER A 67 5.31 -7.73 -1.49
N ALA A 68 5.47 -8.59 -2.49
CA ALA A 68 5.90 -8.20 -3.82
C ALA A 68 4.84 -8.55 -4.88
N ILE A 69 4.85 -7.77 -5.95
CA ILE A 69 4.10 -8.07 -7.17
C ILE A 69 5.13 -8.21 -8.29
N LEU A 70 5.09 -9.31 -9.00
CA LEU A 70 5.88 -9.50 -10.21
C LEU A 70 5.03 -9.10 -11.41
N PHE A 71 5.53 -8.15 -12.20
CA PHE A 71 4.89 -7.75 -13.44
C PHE A 71 5.53 -8.48 -14.62
N LYS A 72 4.70 -9.08 -15.48
CA LYS A 72 5.12 -9.65 -16.76
C LYS A 72 4.00 -9.43 -17.78
N GLY A 73 4.07 -8.32 -18.50
CA GLY A 73 3.09 -7.94 -19.50
C GLY A 73 3.60 -6.87 -20.44
N GLU A 74 2.71 -6.43 -21.33
CA GLU A 74 2.99 -5.30 -22.23
C GLU A 74 3.03 -4.00 -21.43
N SER A 75 4.09 -3.22 -21.58
CA SER A 75 4.26 -1.94 -20.89
C SER A 75 3.98 -0.72 -21.76
N LYS A 76 3.90 -0.90 -23.09
CA LYS A 76 3.93 0.21 -24.05
C LYS A 76 2.81 1.22 -23.77
N GLY A 77 3.18 2.49 -23.60
CA GLY A 77 2.24 3.58 -23.36
C GLY A 77 1.81 3.72 -21.89
N ASN A 78 2.39 2.94 -20.98
CA ASN A 78 2.24 3.11 -19.54
C ASN A 78 3.61 3.30 -18.88
N ASN A 79 3.95 4.55 -18.56
CA ASN A 79 5.25 4.93 -18.02
C ASN A 79 5.64 4.14 -16.74
N ILE A 80 4.66 3.77 -15.90
CA ILE A 80 4.91 2.99 -14.69
C ILE A 80 5.33 1.57 -15.07
N LEU A 81 4.59 0.93 -15.98
CA LEU A 81 4.93 -0.42 -16.43
C LEU A 81 6.24 -0.43 -17.22
N GLU A 82 6.54 0.61 -17.99
CA GLU A 82 7.82 0.77 -18.69
C GLU A 82 8.98 0.91 -17.70
N PHE A 83 8.78 1.70 -16.63
CA PHE A 83 9.73 1.80 -15.53
C PHE A 83 9.98 0.43 -14.87
N LEU A 84 8.93 -0.34 -14.58
CA LEU A 84 9.05 -1.67 -13.99
C LEU A 84 9.76 -2.65 -14.94
N ASN A 85 9.39 -2.67 -16.23
CA ASN A 85 10.02 -3.51 -17.25
C ASN A 85 11.50 -3.15 -17.50
N SER A 86 11.93 -1.92 -17.17
CA SER A 86 13.35 -1.54 -17.18
C SER A 86 14.17 -2.11 -16.02
N GLY A 87 13.59 -3.02 -15.22
CA GLY A 87 14.26 -3.69 -14.10
C GLY A 87 14.24 -2.89 -12.80
N LYS A 88 13.46 -1.81 -12.73
CA LYS A 88 13.36 -0.96 -11.55
C LYS A 88 12.18 -1.38 -10.67
N SER A 89 12.24 -1.03 -9.39
CA SER A 89 11.21 -1.36 -8.41
C SER A 89 10.53 -0.10 -7.87
N ILE A 90 9.22 -0.18 -7.64
CA ILE A 90 8.46 0.85 -6.92
C ILE A 90 8.05 0.27 -5.56
N ARG A 91 8.28 1.03 -4.50
CA ARG A 91 7.68 0.77 -3.20
C ARG A 91 6.51 1.74 -3.02
N SER A 92 5.32 1.17 -2.82
CA SER A 92 4.09 1.92 -2.59
C SER A 92 3.58 1.63 -1.18
N SER A 93 3.00 2.65 -0.55
CA SER A 93 2.17 2.53 0.65
C SER A 93 0.81 3.12 0.33
N ARG A 94 -0.27 2.38 0.61
CA ARG A 94 -1.62 2.94 0.50
C ARG A 94 -1.93 3.75 1.75
N CYS A 95 -2.14 5.05 1.57
CA CYS A 95 -2.98 5.83 2.46
C CYS A 95 -4.44 5.59 2.02
N GLY A 96 -5.40 5.52 2.94
CA GLY A 96 -6.81 5.33 2.60
C GLY A 96 -7.39 6.45 1.73
N ASP A 97 -8.71 6.49 1.56
CA ASP A 97 -9.35 7.59 0.84
C ASP A 97 -9.19 8.91 1.62
N PHE A 98 -8.42 9.84 1.05
CA PHE A 98 -8.15 11.12 1.67
C PHE A 98 -9.40 12.01 1.74
N HIS A 99 -10.33 11.91 0.80
CA HIS A 99 -11.55 12.71 0.81
C HIS A 99 -12.46 12.33 1.98
N LEU A 100 -12.62 11.03 2.22
CA LEU A 100 -13.36 10.53 3.37
C LEU A 100 -12.68 10.94 4.68
N ALA A 101 -11.35 10.85 4.74
CA ALA A 101 -10.60 11.29 5.91
C ALA A 101 -10.83 12.79 6.21
N ILE A 102 -10.76 13.66 5.20
CA ILE A 102 -11.02 15.10 5.37
C ILE A 102 -12.46 15.36 5.80
N LYS A 103 -13.44 14.72 5.17
CA LYS A 103 -14.86 14.87 5.54
C LYS A 103 -15.09 14.50 7.01
N LEU A 104 -14.54 13.37 7.45
CA LEU A 104 -14.63 12.93 8.85
C LEU A 104 -14.01 13.95 9.82
N LEU A 105 -12.86 14.52 9.48
CA LEU A 105 -12.20 15.54 10.30
C LEU A 105 -13.01 16.84 10.38
N GLN A 106 -13.62 17.27 9.27
CA GLN A 106 -14.48 18.46 9.22
C GLN A 106 -15.76 18.29 10.04
N GLU A 107 -16.37 17.11 9.99
CA GLU A 107 -17.58 16.78 10.76
C GLU A 107 -17.28 16.62 12.27
N ASN A 108 -16.01 16.44 12.66
CA ASN A 108 -15.59 16.16 14.03
C ASN A 108 -14.49 17.12 14.53
N GLY A 109 -14.80 18.42 14.62
CA GLY A 109 -13.84 19.47 15.00
C GLY A 109 -13.03 19.19 16.27
N LYS A 110 -13.66 18.65 17.33
CA LYS A 110 -12.95 18.28 18.58
C LYS A 110 -11.87 17.22 18.38
N VAL A 111 -12.11 16.26 17.48
CA VAL A 111 -11.11 15.23 17.13
C VAL A 111 -9.97 15.86 16.36
N SER A 112 -10.28 16.75 15.40
CA SER A 112 -9.29 17.49 14.63
C SER A 112 -8.38 18.35 15.52
N GLU A 113 -8.95 19.11 16.45
CA GLU A 113 -8.20 19.90 17.45
C GLU A 113 -7.30 19.01 18.33
N ALA A 114 -7.82 17.88 18.79
CA ALA A 114 -7.05 16.93 19.59
C ALA A 114 -5.90 16.30 18.77
N LEU A 115 -6.13 15.95 17.51
CA LEU A 115 -5.10 15.42 16.63
C LEU A 115 -4.02 16.46 16.35
N GLU A 116 -4.39 17.69 16.04
CA GLU A 116 -3.44 18.79 15.84
C GLU A 116 -2.55 18.97 17.08
N LYS A 117 -3.17 19.12 18.25
CA LYS A 117 -2.46 19.35 19.52
C LYS A 117 -1.54 18.20 19.93
N ASN A 118 -1.92 16.95 19.65
CA ASN A 118 -1.20 15.78 20.18
C ASN A 118 -0.33 15.06 19.14
N MET A 119 -0.61 15.20 17.84
CA MET A 119 0.20 14.57 16.79
C MET A 119 1.33 15.48 16.32
N VAL A 120 1.10 16.79 16.19
CA VAL A 120 2.12 17.75 15.77
C VAL A 120 3.06 18.04 16.93
N THR A 121 4.15 17.27 17.01
CA THR A 121 5.13 17.38 18.09
C THR A 121 6.13 18.52 17.90
N HIS A 122 6.43 18.87 16.64
CA HIS A 122 7.45 19.88 16.33
C HIS A 122 7.03 20.68 15.11
N ILE A 123 7.22 22.00 15.18
CA ILE A 123 7.00 22.94 14.08
C ILE A 123 8.31 23.69 13.85
N TYR A 124 8.74 23.76 12.60
CA TYR A 124 9.93 24.49 12.18
C TYR A 124 9.59 25.46 11.06
N SER A 125 10.40 26.51 10.92
CA SER A 125 10.36 27.39 9.76
C SER A 125 11.09 26.77 8.55
N PRO A 126 10.85 27.26 7.31
CA PRO A 126 11.52 26.74 6.11
C PRO A 126 13.05 26.82 6.18
N GLU A 127 13.61 27.83 6.86
CA GLU A 127 15.06 28.03 7.02
C GLU A 127 15.69 26.93 7.88
N SER A 128 14.90 26.25 8.71
CA SER A 128 15.35 25.21 9.65
C SER A 128 15.17 23.79 9.10
N LEU A 129 15.00 23.63 7.78
CA LEU A 129 14.67 22.35 7.14
C LEU A 129 15.64 21.21 7.52
N SER A 130 16.95 21.49 7.55
CA SER A 130 17.96 20.50 7.94
C SER A 130 17.76 19.99 9.36
N GLN A 131 17.41 20.89 10.30
CA GLN A 131 17.12 20.54 11.67
C GLN A 131 15.80 19.76 11.77
N ALA A 132 14.77 20.17 11.03
CA ALA A 132 13.49 19.46 10.99
C ALA A 132 13.65 18.00 10.55
N PHE A 133 14.49 17.72 9.54
CA PHE A 133 14.82 16.35 9.12
C PHE A 133 15.61 15.58 10.18
N ALA A 134 16.51 16.23 10.92
CA ALA A 134 17.24 15.60 12.01
C ALA A 134 16.28 15.19 13.14
N THR A 135 15.40 16.11 13.56
CA THR A 135 14.37 15.86 14.57
C THR A 135 13.39 14.78 14.13
N ALA A 136 12.96 14.77 12.87
CA ALA A 136 12.02 13.76 12.36
C ALA A 136 12.57 12.31 12.40
N ARG A 137 13.88 12.13 12.64
CA ARG A 137 14.50 10.81 12.80
C ARG A 137 14.57 10.35 14.25
N THR A 138 14.23 11.20 15.23
CA THR A 138 14.30 10.83 16.64
C THR A 138 13.00 10.12 17.07
N PRO A 139 13.07 9.20 18.05
CA PRO A 139 11.89 8.45 18.52
C PRO A 139 10.77 9.31 19.13
N GLU A 140 11.11 10.51 19.60
CA GLU A 140 10.19 11.44 20.26
C GLU A 140 9.37 12.24 19.24
N ALA A 141 9.75 12.25 17.96
CA ALA A 141 9.04 12.96 16.90
C ALA A 141 7.91 12.11 16.32
N ILE A 142 6.65 12.48 16.62
CA ILE A 142 5.46 11.84 16.04
C ILE A 142 5.16 12.46 14.67
N LYS A 143 5.08 13.79 14.61
CA LYS A 143 4.93 14.57 13.38
C LYS A 143 5.75 15.85 13.50
N VAL A 144 6.58 16.08 12.48
CA VAL A 144 7.30 17.34 12.28
C VAL A 144 6.65 18.06 11.11
N VAL A 145 6.30 19.33 11.31
CA VAL A 145 5.68 20.20 10.30
C VAL A 145 6.62 21.35 9.99
N ILE A 146 6.71 21.69 8.70
CA ILE A 146 7.28 22.96 8.28
C ILE A 146 6.11 23.92 8.08
N GLU A 147 6.08 24.97 8.88
CA GLU A 147 5.08 26.03 8.73
C GLU A 147 5.67 27.14 7.86
N HIS A 148 5.04 27.40 6.72
CA HIS A 148 5.38 28.50 5.85
C HIS A 148 4.33 29.59 6.05
N ALA A 149 4.78 30.81 6.38
CA ALA A 149 3.93 31.99 6.51
C ALA A 149 3.35 32.43 5.16
#